data_AF-X5WWP3-F1
#
_entry.id   AF-X5WWP3-F1
#
_cell.length_a   1.000
_cell.length_b   1.000
_cell.length_c   1.000
_cell.angle_alpha   90.00
_cell.angle_beta   90.00
_cell.angle_gamma   90.00
#
_symmetry.space_group_name_H-M   'P 1'
#
loop_
_entity.id
_entity.type
_entity.pdbx_description
1 polymer ?
#
loop_
_entity_poly.entity_id
_entity_poly.type
_entity_poly.pdbx_seq_one_letter_code
_entity_poly.pdbx_strand_id
1 'polypeptide(L)'
;MPRLAFVEQKNGAVVRKIVGYRRFEGLQATRELAKLYSSMRLFINFFQPSFKLKEKHRDGARVVKRYHRPATPYQRLLDDARTPEDTRLRLKAMYLTLDPVRLLRDIRLAQERLVDIADKPDGSAAADGEALPLEDFLSGLRIAWRGGEVNPTARPKPAVKRERRRPDPLLAVTAELEEWFEAEPWRTSRELLERLQVKYPGVYPDGLIRTVQRRMKIWRSTQANALVFGPFADAARTEIVEVAQ
;
A
#
# COMPACT_ATOMS: atom_id res chain seq x y z
N MET A 1 -25.69 -28.66 15.05
CA MET A 1 -24.36 -28.34 14.50
C MET A 1 -24.45 -27.16 13.53
N PRO A 2 -24.30 -25.89 13.98
CA PRO A 2 -24.10 -24.76 13.07
C PRO A 2 -22.82 -24.00 13.47
N ARG A 3 -21.63 -24.50 13.10
CA ARG A 3 -20.36 -23.81 13.40
C ARG A 3 -19.55 -23.37 12.17
N LEU A 4 -19.86 -23.85 10.97
CA LEU A 4 -19.06 -23.58 9.77
C LEU A 4 -19.41 -22.23 9.10
N ALA A 5 -20.68 -21.84 9.06
CA ALA A 5 -21.13 -20.62 8.36
C ALA A 5 -20.61 -19.30 8.97
N PHE A 6 -20.26 -19.28 10.27
CA PHE A 6 -19.77 -18.05 10.92
C PHE A 6 -18.29 -17.77 10.66
N VAL A 7 -17.52 -18.81 10.32
CA VAL A 7 -16.10 -18.70 9.97
C VAL A 7 -15.96 -18.10 8.55
N GLU A 8 -16.83 -18.48 7.62
CA GLU A 8 -16.82 -18.00 6.23
C GLU A 8 -17.03 -16.48 6.08
N GLN A 9 -17.86 -15.85 6.92
CA GLN A 9 -18.10 -14.41 6.83
C GLN A 9 -16.82 -13.59 7.10
N LYS A 10 -15.97 -14.04 8.03
CA LYS A 10 -14.68 -13.38 8.31
C LYS A 10 -13.64 -13.66 7.23
N ASN A 11 -13.69 -14.84 6.60
CA ASN A 11 -12.78 -15.22 5.51
C ASN A 11 -12.97 -14.32 4.27
N GLY A 12 -14.21 -14.00 3.91
CA GLY A 12 -14.48 -13.11 2.77
C GLY A 12 -14.09 -11.65 3.00
N ALA A 13 -14.43 -11.09 4.16
CA ALA A 13 -14.31 -9.65 4.43
C ALA A 13 -12.97 -9.21 5.00
N VAL A 14 -12.29 -10.08 5.77
CA VAL A 14 -11.08 -9.70 6.51
C VAL A 14 -9.83 -10.33 5.89
N VAL A 15 -9.87 -11.64 5.60
CA VAL A 15 -8.70 -12.33 5.03
C VAL A 15 -8.38 -11.79 3.64
N ARG A 16 -9.36 -11.66 2.73
CA ARG A 16 -9.10 -11.14 1.37
C ARG A 16 -8.59 -9.70 1.36
N LYS A 17 -9.09 -8.87 2.29
CA LYS A 17 -8.64 -7.46 2.42
C LYS A 17 -7.18 -7.38 2.89
N ILE A 18 -6.74 -8.34 3.71
CA ILE A 18 -5.41 -8.33 4.32
C ILE A 18 -4.40 -9.11 3.48
N VAL A 19 -4.79 -10.24 2.88
CA VAL A 19 -3.90 -11.11 2.10
C VAL A 19 -3.86 -10.69 0.62
N GLY A 20 -4.90 -10.01 0.13
CA GLY A 20 -5.00 -9.60 -1.26
C GLY A 20 -5.33 -10.74 -2.21
N TYR A 21 -5.07 -10.52 -3.51
CA TYR A 21 -5.43 -11.42 -4.60
C TYR A 21 -4.22 -11.98 -5.36
N ARG A 22 -3.01 -11.78 -4.84
CA ARG A 22 -1.78 -12.34 -5.42
C ARG A 22 -1.80 -13.88 -5.33
N ARG A 23 -1.11 -14.52 -6.26
CA ARG A 23 -0.91 -15.98 -6.26
C ARG A 23 0.28 -16.32 -5.38
N PHE A 24 0.07 -17.19 -4.40
CA PHE A 24 1.08 -17.63 -3.45
C PHE A 24 1.31 -19.13 -3.61
N GLU A 25 2.57 -19.53 -3.80
CA GLU A 25 2.92 -20.94 -4.00
C GLU A 25 4.14 -21.33 -3.16
N GLY A 26 4.19 -22.60 -2.77
CA GLY A 26 5.33 -23.17 -2.06
C GLY A 26 5.34 -22.98 -0.54
N LEU A 27 6.36 -23.57 0.08
CA LEU A 27 6.52 -23.63 1.53
C LEU A 27 6.85 -22.26 2.14
N GLN A 28 7.60 -21.42 1.42
CA GLN A 28 7.96 -20.09 1.90
C GLN A 28 6.71 -19.21 2.07
N ALA A 29 5.85 -19.15 1.05
CA ALA A 29 4.60 -18.39 1.13
C ALA A 29 3.67 -18.92 2.25
N THR A 30 3.63 -20.24 2.43
CA THR A 30 2.84 -20.87 3.51
C THR A 30 3.33 -20.44 4.90
N ARG A 31 4.65 -20.38 5.11
CA ARG A 31 5.25 -19.93 6.38
C ARG A 31 4.93 -18.46 6.65
N GLU A 32 5.05 -17.59 5.65
CA GLU A 32 4.74 -16.17 5.79
C GLU A 32 3.24 -15.93 6.01
N LEU A 33 2.36 -16.68 5.36
CA LEU A 33 0.93 -16.67 5.66
C LEU A 33 0.63 -17.08 7.11
N ALA A 34 1.33 -18.09 7.64
CA ALA A 34 1.16 -18.51 9.02
C ALA A 34 1.57 -17.40 10.02
N LYS A 35 2.68 -16.69 9.76
CA LYS A 35 3.11 -15.51 10.54
C LYS A 35 2.09 -14.37 10.45
N LEU A 36 1.59 -14.08 9.24
CA LEU A 36 0.55 -13.07 9.05
C LEU A 36 -0.70 -13.42 9.87
N TYR A 37 -1.18 -14.66 9.78
CA TYR A 37 -2.39 -15.08 10.49
C TYR A 37 -2.25 -15.11 12.01
N SER A 38 -1.06 -15.41 12.55
CA SER A 38 -0.84 -15.40 14.00
C SER A 38 -1.00 -13.98 14.57
N SER A 39 -0.32 -12.99 14.00
CA SER A 39 -0.43 -11.58 14.41
C SER A 39 -1.82 -11.01 14.12
N MET A 40 -2.37 -11.31 12.95
CA MET A 40 -3.71 -10.85 12.54
C MET A 40 -4.81 -11.37 13.48
N ARG A 41 -4.74 -12.64 13.91
CA ARG A 41 -5.72 -13.21 14.86
C ARG A 41 -5.74 -12.44 16.17
N LEU A 42 -4.58 -12.05 16.68
CA LEU A 42 -4.47 -11.29 17.93
C LEU A 42 -4.98 -9.87 17.73
N PHE A 43 -4.56 -9.20 16.66
CA PHE A 43 -4.97 -7.84 16.34
C PHE A 43 -6.50 -7.72 16.21
N ILE A 44 -7.13 -8.56 15.38
CA ILE A 44 -8.58 -8.51 15.13
C ILE A 44 -9.37 -8.83 16.40
N ASN A 45 -8.98 -9.86 17.15
CA ASN A 45 -9.80 -10.33 18.25
C ASN A 45 -9.69 -9.44 19.50
N PHE A 46 -8.52 -8.83 19.74
CA PHE A 46 -8.29 -8.01 20.93
C PHE A 46 -8.50 -6.51 20.68
N PHE A 47 -8.17 -6.00 19.50
CA PHE A 47 -8.09 -4.55 19.25
C PHE A 47 -9.05 -4.02 18.19
N GLN A 48 -9.69 -4.87 17.38
CA GLN A 48 -10.64 -4.42 16.36
C GLN A 48 -12.10 -4.59 16.82
N PRO A 49 -12.85 -3.48 17.00
CA PRO A 49 -14.28 -3.57 17.29
C PRO A 49 -15.04 -4.27 16.17
N SER A 50 -15.97 -5.15 16.54
CA SER A 50 -16.86 -5.78 15.57
C SER A 50 -18.31 -5.34 15.78
N PHE A 51 -18.97 -4.94 14.69
CA PHE A 51 -20.39 -4.63 14.67
C PHE A 51 -21.18 -5.94 14.66
N LYS A 52 -22.01 -6.13 15.68
CA LYS A 52 -22.91 -7.29 15.77
C LYS A 52 -24.35 -6.81 15.65
N LEU A 53 -25.10 -7.44 14.74
CA LEU A 53 -26.51 -7.17 14.55
C LEU A 53 -27.26 -7.65 15.80
N LYS A 54 -27.97 -6.73 16.46
CA LYS A 54 -28.82 -7.01 17.62
C LYS A 54 -30.21 -7.45 17.16
N GLU A 55 -30.73 -6.78 16.14
CA GLU A 55 -32.08 -7.02 15.65
C GLU A 55 -32.19 -6.63 14.18
N LYS A 56 -33.02 -7.36 13.43
CA LYS A 56 -33.42 -7.02 12.07
C LYS A 56 -34.90 -7.30 11.93
N HIS A 57 -35.67 -6.30 11.56
CA HIS A 57 -37.07 -6.46 11.19
C HIS A 57 -37.34 -5.83 9.83
N ARG A 58 -38.44 -6.26 9.20
CA ARG A 58 -38.88 -5.79 7.90
C ARG A 58 -40.22 -5.09 8.07
N ASP A 59 -40.32 -3.91 7.49
CA ASP A 59 -41.48 -3.04 7.49
C ASP A 59 -41.83 -2.78 6.02
N GLY A 60 -42.71 -3.63 5.47
CA GLY A 60 -43.00 -3.69 4.03
C GLY A 60 -41.74 -3.93 3.18
N ALA A 61 -41.37 -2.94 2.36
CA ALA A 61 -40.14 -2.98 1.55
C ALA A 61 -38.86 -2.62 2.34
N ARG A 62 -38.98 -1.98 3.51
CA ARG A 62 -37.84 -1.47 4.27
C ARG A 62 -37.30 -2.52 5.24
N VAL A 63 -35.98 -2.64 5.33
CA VAL A 63 -35.30 -3.49 6.32
C VAL A 63 -34.58 -2.60 7.31
N VAL A 64 -35.01 -2.62 8.56
CA VAL A 64 -34.38 -1.87 9.66
C VAL A 64 -33.48 -2.80 10.45
N LYS A 65 -32.24 -2.35 10.71
CA LYS A 65 -31.22 -3.10 11.44
C LYS A 65 -30.76 -2.31 12.64
N ARG A 66 -30.84 -2.91 13.84
CA ARG A 66 -30.29 -2.35 15.07
C ARG A 66 -29.06 -3.15 15.47
N TYR A 67 -27.98 -2.46 15.82
CA TYR A 67 -26.70 -3.09 16.15
C TYR A 67 -26.39 -2.95 17.64
N HIS A 68 -25.56 -3.86 18.15
CA HIS A 68 -24.93 -3.70 19.46
C HIS A 68 -23.90 -2.57 19.43
N ARG A 69 -23.57 -2.04 20.62
CA ARG A 69 -22.44 -1.13 20.78
C ARG A 69 -21.16 -1.78 20.21
N PRO A 70 -20.27 -1.00 19.58
CA PRO A 70 -18.97 -1.49 19.12
C PRO A 70 -18.19 -2.10 20.28
N ALA A 71 -17.77 -3.35 20.11
CA ALA A 71 -16.95 -4.06 21.10
C ALA A 71 -16.09 -5.09 20.37
N THR A 72 -14.87 -5.30 20.86
CA THR A 72 -13.96 -6.32 20.32
C THR A 72 -14.47 -7.72 20.68
N PRO A 73 -14.13 -8.77 19.90
CA PRO A 73 -14.45 -10.15 20.27
C PRO A 73 -13.97 -10.51 21.68
N TYR A 74 -12.78 -10.03 22.07
CA TYR A 74 -12.24 -10.17 23.42
C TYR A 74 -13.18 -9.58 24.50
N GLN A 75 -13.59 -8.32 24.35
CA GLN A 75 -14.50 -7.65 25.29
C GLN A 75 -15.83 -8.41 25.41
N ARG A 76 -16.42 -8.80 24.27
CA ARG A 76 -17.68 -9.56 24.26
C ARG A 76 -17.56 -10.90 24.98
N LEU A 77 -16.40 -11.56 24.89
CA LEU A 77 -16.17 -12.84 25.55
C LEU A 77 -15.98 -12.66 27.06
N LEU A 78 -15.39 -11.56 27.51
CA LEU A 78 -15.32 -11.23 28.94
C LEU A 78 -16.71 -10.92 29.52
N ASP A 79 -17.56 -10.22 28.76
CA ASP A 79 -18.91 -9.84 29.19
C ASP A 79 -19.93 -10.99 29.14
N ASP A 80 -19.65 -12.09 28.43
CA ASP A 80 -20.56 -13.24 28.34
C ASP A 80 -20.53 -14.05 29.64
N ALA A 81 -21.69 -14.22 30.27
CA ALA A 81 -21.86 -14.97 31.51
C ALA A 81 -21.48 -16.45 31.40
N ARG A 82 -21.48 -17.02 30.18
CA ARG A 82 -21.12 -18.42 29.92
C ARG A 82 -19.62 -18.66 29.84
N THR A 83 -18.80 -17.60 29.83
CA THR A 83 -17.34 -17.74 29.73
C THR A 83 -16.76 -18.17 31.09
N PRO A 84 -16.06 -19.32 31.16
CA PRO A 84 -15.40 -19.75 32.38
C PRO A 84 -14.36 -18.74 32.89
N GLU A 85 -14.23 -18.61 34.21
CA GLU A 85 -13.35 -17.60 34.82
C GLU A 85 -11.87 -17.85 34.50
N ASP A 86 -11.44 -19.10 34.43
CA ASP A 86 -10.08 -19.49 34.02
C ASP A 86 -9.74 -18.95 32.61
N THR A 87 -10.70 -18.98 31.70
CA THR A 87 -10.58 -18.46 30.34
C THR A 87 -10.49 -16.94 30.33
N ARG A 88 -11.29 -16.25 31.16
CA ARG A 88 -11.21 -14.80 31.31
C ARG A 88 -9.85 -14.36 31.83
N LEU A 89 -9.30 -15.05 32.83
CA LEU A 89 -7.98 -14.77 33.38
C LEU A 89 -6.88 -14.96 32.32
N ARG A 90 -6.90 -16.08 31.58
CA ARG A 90 -5.94 -16.32 30.48
C ARG A 90 -5.99 -15.23 29.41
N LEU A 91 -7.19 -14.80 29.02
CA LEU A 91 -7.36 -13.75 28.00
C LEU A 91 -6.91 -12.38 28.49
N LYS A 92 -7.14 -12.04 29.76
CA LYS A 92 -6.62 -10.82 30.39
C LYS A 92 -5.10 -10.83 30.45
N ALA A 93 -4.50 -11.94 30.89
CA ALA A 93 -3.04 -12.09 30.91
C ALA A 93 -2.45 -11.94 29.50
N MET A 94 -3.07 -12.55 28.48
CA MET A 94 -2.66 -12.37 27.08
C MET A 94 -2.81 -10.91 26.62
N TYR A 95 -3.92 -10.24 26.92
CA TYR A 95 -4.13 -8.85 26.51
C TYR A 95 -3.03 -7.91 27.03
N LEU A 96 -2.56 -8.11 28.26
CA LEU A 96 -1.50 -7.31 28.87
C LEU A 96 -0.13 -7.48 28.20
N THR A 97 0.12 -8.60 27.51
CA THR A 97 1.38 -8.81 26.78
C THR A 97 1.33 -8.32 25.33
N LEU A 98 0.16 -7.95 24.83
CA LEU A 98 -0.01 -7.55 23.44
C LEU A 98 0.17 -6.04 23.25
N ASP A 99 0.93 -5.69 22.23
CA ASP A 99 1.10 -4.32 21.75
C ASP A 99 0.46 -4.20 20.36
N PRO A 100 -0.59 -3.37 20.20
CA PRO A 100 -1.28 -3.23 18.92
C PRO A 100 -0.40 -2.66 17.81
N VAL A 101 0.60 -1.82 18.14
CA VAL A 101 1.52 -1.23 17.16
C VAL A 101 2.50 -2.28 16.66
N ARG A 102 3.06 -3.09 17.56
CA ARG A 102 3.92 -4.22 17.17
C ARG A 102 3.17 -5.22 16.29
N LEU A 103 1.94 -5.57 16.66
CA LEU A 103 1.11 -6.45 15.85
C LEU A 103 0.85 -5.87 14.45
N LEU A 104 0.57 -4.56 14.35
CA LEU A 104 0.37 -3.91 13.06
C LEU A 104 1.64 -3.91 12.21
N ARG A 105 2.81 -3.65 12.81
CA ARG A 105 4.11 -3.74 12.15
C ARG A 105 4.37 -5.13 11.62
N ASP A 106 4.18 -6.15 12.45
CA ASP A 106 4.44 -7.55 12.07
C ASP A 106 3.49 -8.00 10.95
N ILE A 107 2.22 -7.54 10.97
CA ILE A 107 1.27 -7.74 9.87
C ILE A 107 1.78 -7.09 8.58
N ARG A 108 2.28 -5.85 8.63
CA ARG A 108 2.79 -5.13 7.45
C ARG A 108 4.02 -5.79 6.86
N LEU A 109 4.97 -6.19 7.70
CA LEU A 109 6.17 -6.92 7.28
C LEU A 109 5.82 -8.26 6.62
N ALA A 110 4.90 -9.02 7.20
CA ALA A 110 4.46 -10.28 6.59
C ALA A 110 3.74 -10.04 5.25
N GLN A 111 2.97 -8.96 5.12
CA GLN A 111 2.35 -8.57 3.85
C GLN A 111 3.39 -8.20 2.78
N GLU A 112 4.43 -7.43 3.13
CA GLU A 112 5.52 -7.08 2.21
C GLU A 112 6.27 -8.33 1.74
N ARG A 113 6.67 -9.21 2.67
CA ARG A 113 7.33 -10.48 2.33
C ARG A 113 6.47 -11.36 1.43
N LEU A 114 5.16 -11.41 1.65
CA LEU A 114 4.25 -12.12 0.76
C LEU A 114 4.22 -11.52 -0.65
N VAL A 115 4.18 -10.17 -0.75
CA VAL A 115 4.25 -9.49 -2.05
C VAL A 115 5.55 -9.83 -2.78
N ASP A 116 6.68 -9.80 -2.09
CA ASP A 116 7.99 -10.16 -2.67
C ASP A 116 8.01 -11.60 -3.18
N ILE A 117 7.55 -12.56 -2.37
CA ILE A 117 7.48 -13.98 -2.78
C ILE A 117 6.58 -14.17 -4.00
N ALA A 118 5.45 -13.46 -4.08
CA ALA A 118 4.52 -13.57 -5.19
C ALA A 118 5.00 -12.86 -6.47
N ASP A 119 5.72 -11.75 -6.33
CA ASP A 119 6.17 -10.93 -7.46
C ASP A 119 7.57 -11.33 -7.98
N LYS A 120 8.40 -11.98 -7.16
CA LYS A 120 9.75 -12.48 -7.49
C LYS A 120 9.89 -13.98 -7.19
N PRO A 121 9.28 -14.88 -8.00
CA PRO A 121 9.30 -16.31 -7.74
C PRO A 121 10.69 -16.96 -7.91
N ASP A 122 11.63 -16.29 -8.60
CA ASP A 122 12.95 -16.84 -8.96
C ASP A 122 13.97 -16.89 -7.80
N GLY A 123 13.50 -16.82 -6.55
CA GLY A 123 14.31 -17.23 -5.39
C GLY A 123 15.43 -16.26 -5.01
N SER A 124 15.35 -14.97 -5.38
CA SER A 124 16.08 -13.95 -4.63
C SER A 124 15.51 -13.98 -3.22
N ALA A 125 16.18 -14.71 -2.33
CA ALA A 125 15.75 -14.94 -0.96
C ALA A 125 15.23 -13.61 -0.42
N ALA A 126 13.92 -13.55 -0.13
CA ALA A 126 13.36 -12.45 0.63
C ALA A 126 14.29 -12.35 1.83
N ALA A 127 15.10 -11.28 1.85
CA ALA A 127 16.12 -11.15 2.88
C ALA A 127 15.40 -11.38 4.20
N ASP A 128 16.04 -12.11 5.12
CA ASP A 128 15.62 -12.16 6.51
C ASP A 128 15.85 -10.77 7.14
N GLY A 129 15.31 -9.74 6.50
CA GLY A 129 15.35 -8.35 6.89
C GLY A 129 14.71 -8.30 8.25
N GLU A 130 15.56 -8.02 9.22
CA GLU A 130 15.22 -7.82 10.60
C GLU A 130 14.00 -6.89 10.67
N ALA A 131 13.05 -7.22 11.54
CA ALA A 131 11.82 -6.44 11.65
C ALA A 131 12.19 -4.97 11.87
N LEU A 132 11.68 -4.08 11.02
CA LEU A 132 11.94 -2.63 11.14
C LEU A 132 11.84 -2.19 12.61
N PRO A 133 12.79 -1.39 13.11
CA PRO A 133 12.69 -0.79 14.42
C PRO A 133 11.32 -0.12 14.58
N LEU A 134 10.75 -0.19 15.79
CA LEU A 134 9.40 0.31 16.04
C LEU A 134 9.28 1.82 15.73
N GLU A 135 10.35 2.57 15.98
CA GLU A 135 10.44 4.01 15.71
C GLU A 135 10.33 4.33 14.21
N ASP A 136 11.02 3.56 13.37
CA ASP A 136 10.99 3.73 11.92
C ASP A 136 9.59 3.39 11.37
N PHE A 137 8.97 2.34 11.93
CA PHE A 137 7.59 1.99 11.58
C PHE A 137 6.60 3.10 11.95
N LEU A 138 6.74 3.71 13.12
CA LEU A 138 5.90 4.83 13.55
C LEU A 138 6.11 6.08 12.69
N SER A 139 7.36 6.37 12.34
CA SER A 139 7.73 7.45 11.42
C SER A 139 7.07 7.26 10.05
N GLY A 140 7.07 6.02 9.53
CA GLY A 140 6.34 5.66 8.31
C GLY A 140 4.83 5.83 8.44
N LEU A 141 4.24 5.44 9.58
CA LEU A 141 2.79 5.56 9.80
C LEU A 141 2.29 7.01 9.75
N ARG A 142 3.12 7.97 10.18
CA ARG A 142 2.81 9.42 10.12
C ARG A 142 2.54 9.92 8.70
N ILE A 143 3.20 9.33 7.71
CA ILE A 143 3.08 9.72 6.30
C ILE A 143 2.28 8.71 5.46
N ALA A 144 1.90 7.57 6.03
CA ALA A 144 1.25 6.47 5.31
C ALA A 144 -0.04 6.89 4.56
N TRP A 145 -0.81 7.83 5.11
CA TRP A 145 -2.02 8.35 4.46
C TRP A 145 -1.74 9.10 3.14
N ARG A 146 -0.49 9.52 2.89
CA ARG A 146 -0.08 10.26 1.70
C ARG A 146 0.12 9.34 0.48
N GLY A 147 0.48 8.08 0.71
CA GLY A 147 0.84 7.10 -0.34
C GLY A 147 -0.33 6.32 -0.95
N GLY A 148 -1.58 6.66 -0.61
CA GLY A 148 -2.76 5.93 -1.06
C GLY A 148 -2.95 4.60 -0.32
N GLU A 149 -2.84 3.47 -1.02
CA GLU A 149 -3.11 2.14 -0.43
C GLU A 149 -1.98 1.70 0.51
N VAL A 150 -2.26 1.78 1.81
CA VAL A 150 -1.29 1.46 2.88
C VAL A 150 -1.05 -0.05 2.98
N ASN A 151 -2.00 -0.89 2.56
CA ASN A 151 -1.82 -2.34 2.63
C ASN A 151 -0.94 -2.84 1.47
N PRO A 152 0.26 -3.39 1.72
CA PRO A 152 1.17 -3.83 0.65
C PRO A 152 0.52 -4.83 -0.32
N THR A 153 -0.23 -5.80 0.22
CA THR A 153 -0.94 -6.83 -0.55
C THR A 153 -2.09 -6.30 -1.41
N ALA A 154 -2.61 -5.10 -1.12
CA ALA A 154 -3.66 -4.46 -1.89
C ALA A 154 -3.11 -3.52 -2.99
N ARG A 155 -1.82 -3.15 -2.93
CA ARG A 155 -1.18 -2.36 -3.98
C ARG A 155 -1.18 -3.15 -5.29
N PRO A 156 -1.52 -2.51 -6.44
CA PRO A 156 -1.49 -3.17 -7.73
C PRO A 156 -0.07 -3.63 -8.04
N LYS A 157 0.06 -4.79 -8.69
CA LYS A 157 1.36 -5.25 -9.19
C LYS A 157 1.90 -4.20 -10.18
N PRO A 158 3.14 -3.71 -10.01
CA PRO A 158 3.72 -2.79 -10.98
C PRO A 158 3.74 -3.45 -12.36
N ALA A 159 3.20 -2.75 -13.35
CA ALA A 159 3.21 -3.24 -14.72
C ALA A 159 4.66 -3.32 -15.20
N VAL A 160 5.04 -4.45 -15.82
CA VAL A 160 6.33 -4.56 -16.50
C VAL A 160 6.43 -3.44 -17.52
N LYS A 161 7.42 -2.55 -17.34
CA LYS A 161 7.63 -1.44 -18.27
C LYS A 161 7.90 -2.03 -19.64
N ARG A 162 7.11 -1.58 -20.61
CA ARG A 162 7.42 -1.88 -22.00
C ARG A 162 8.56 -0.96 -22.40
N GLU A 163 9.72 -1.54 -22.66
CA GLU A 163 10.82 -0.81 -23.27
C GLU A 163 10.35 -0.17 -24.58
N ARG A 164 10.88 1.02 -24.86
CA ARG A 164 10.60 1.67 -26.13
C ARG A 164 11.22 0.83 -27.23
N ARG A 165 10.43 0.43 -28.22
CA ARG A 165 10.96 -0.22 -29.45
C ARG A 165 11.87 0.68 -30.27
N ARG A 166 11.86 2.00 -30.02
CA ARG A 166 12.63 3.01 -30.73
C ARG A 166 13.41 3.87 -29.73
N PRO A 167 14.69 4.18 -29.98
CA PRO A 167 15.46 5.12 -29.18
C PRO A 167 14.74 6.46 -28.99
N ASP A 168 14.91 7.09 -27.84
CA ASP A 168 14.25 8.37 -27.55
C ASP A 168 14.82 9.49 -28.44
N PRO A 169 14.00 10.12 -29.30
CA PRO A 169 14.49 11.14 -30.23
C PRO A 169 15.09 12.37 -29.54
N LEU A 170 14.73 12.65 -28.29
CA LEU A 170 15.20 13.82 -27.53
C LEU A 170 16.31 13.47 -26.53
N LEU A 171 16.90 12.27 -26.59
CA LEU A 171 17.88 11.82 -25.61
C LEU A 171 19.07 12.80 -25.50
N ALA A 172 19.66 13.17 -26.64
CA ALA A 172 20.85 14.02 -26.71
C ALA A 172 20.63 15.44 -26.16
N VAL A 173 19.40 15.94 -26.19
CA VAL A 173 19.03 17.31 -25.78
C VAL A 173 18.25 17.35 -24.46
N THR A 174 18.25 16.24 -23.72
CA THR A 174 17.48 16.13 -22.47
C THR A 174 17.98 17.11 -21.41
N ALA A 175 19.29 17.10 -21.16
CA ALA A 175 19.90 17.98 -20.15
C ALA A 175 19.69 19.46 -20.49
N GLU A 176 19.82 19.81 -21.77
CA GLU A 176 19.62 21.19 -22.22
C GLU A 176 18.16 21.64 -22.09
N LEU A 177 17.19 20.79 -22.45
CA LEU A 177 15.77 21.09 -22.26
C LEU A 177 15.41 21.26 -20.78
N GLU A 178 16.04 20.49 -19.89
CA GLU A 178 15.86 20.60 -18.45
C GLU A 178 16.45 21.91 -17.91
N GLU A 179 17.64 22.30 -18.37
CA GLU A 179 18.25 23.59 -18.03
C GLU A 179 17.37 24.78 -18.46
N TRP A 180 16.81 24.75 -19.67
CA TRP A 180 15.87 25.78 -20.12
C TRP A 180 14.59 25.79 -19.31
N PHE A 181 14.11 24.62 -18.87
CA PHE A 181 12.93 24.51 -18.02
C PHE A 181 13.19 25.12 -16.64
N GLU A 182 14.34 24.85 -16.03
CA GLU A 182 14.69 25.41 -14.72
C GLU A 182 14.90 26.93 -14.78
N ALA A 183 15.50 27.44 -15.88
CA ALA A 183 15.68 28.88 -16.07
C ALA A 183 14.37 29.63 -16.32
N GLU A 184 13.45 29.06 -17.10
CA GLU A 184 12.18 29.67 -17.46
C GLU A 184 10.98 28.72 -17.27
N PRO A 185 10.56 28.40 -16.02
CA PRO A 185 9.53 27.39 -15.74
C PRO A 185 8.13 27.70 -16.32
N TRP A 186 7.87 28.98 -16.61
CA TRP A 186 6.61 29.47 -17.18
C TRP A 186 6.48 29.23 -18.69
N ARG A 187 7.56 28.84 -19.39
CA ARG A 187 7.51 28.55 -20.82
C ARG A 187 6.64 27.33 -21.13
N THR A 188 6.11 27.30 -22.34
CA THR A 188 5.30 26.22 -22.87
C THR A 188 6.16 25.17 -23.58
N SER A 189 5.63 23.95 -23.69
CA SER A 189 6.30 22.88 -24.45
C SER A 189 6.49 23.22 -25.93
N ARG A 190 5.64 24.09 -26.47
CA ARG A 190 5.74 24.55 -27.85
C ARG A 190 6.94 25.46 -28.04
N GLU A 191 7.09 26.46 -27.17
CA GLU A 191 8.23 27.38 -27.21
C GLU A 191 9.56 26.65 -27.01
N LEU A 192 9.63 25.65 -26.13
CA LEU A 192 10.84 24.84 -25.97
C LEU A 192 11.16 24.01 -27.22
N LEU A 193 10.15 23.47 -27.90
CA LEU A 193 10.35 22.74 -29.15
C LEU A 193 10.78 23.66 -30.29
N GLU A 194 10.19 24.84 -30.41
CA GLU A 194 10.57 25.84 -31.41
C GLU A 194 12.00 26.34 -31.18
N ARG A 195 12.37 26.61 -29.92
CA ARG A 195 13.75 26.93 -29.54
C ARG A 195 14.73 25.82 -29.93
N LEU A 196 14.33 24.57 -29.74
CA LEU A 196 15.12 23.41 -30.15
C LEU A 196 15.26 23.30 -31.68
N GLN A 197 14.20 23.57 -32.43
CA GLN A 197 14.19 23.56 -33.90
C GLN A 197 15.04 24.69 -34.50
N VAL A 198 15.07 25.86 -33.87
CA VAL A 198 15.93 26.97 -34.27
C VAL A 198 17.40 26.63 -34.01
N LYS A 199 17.71 26.03 -32.85
CA LYS A 199 19.08 25.66 -32.48
C LYS A 199 19.63 24.48 -33.29
N TYR A 200 18.76 23.52 -33.65
CA TYR A 200 19.11 22.34 -34.44
C TYR A 200 18.18 22.19 -35.66
N PRO A 201 18.39 22.99 -36.72
CA PRO A 201 17.54 22.96 -37.90
C PRO A 201 17.48 21.58 -38.55
N GLY A 202 16.27 21.10 -38.86
CA GLY A 202 16.04 19.82 -39.56
C GLY A 202 16.19 18.55 -38.73
N VAL A 203 16.64 18.64 -37.46
CA VAL A 203 16.87 17.47 -36.61
C VAL A 203 15.60 17.04 -35.84
N TYR A 204 14.79 18.01 -35.40
CA TYR A 204 13.64 17.76 -34.51
C TYR A 204 12.30 18.13 -35.17
N PRO A 205 11.54 17.16 -35.70
CA PRO A 205 10.27 17.43 -36.36
C PRO A 205 9.17 17.84 -35.37
N ASP A 206 8.14 18.52 -35.87
CA ASP A 206 7.02 19.03 -35.07
C ASP A 206 6.24 17.94 -34.32
N GLY A 207 6.24 16.71 -34.87
CA GLY A 207 5.64 15.53 -34.25
C GLY A 207 6.21 15.17 -32.87
N LEU A 208 7.34 15.76 -32.45
CA LEU A 208 7.94 15.56 -31.13
C LEU A 208 7.27 16.36 -30.00
N ILE A 209 6.29 17.22 -30.30
CA ILE A 209 5.61 18.05 -29.29
C ILE A 209 5.05 17.24 -28.11
N ARG A 210 4.48 16.06 -28.38
CA ARG A 210 3.97 15.18 -27.30
C ARG A 210 5.08 14.62 -26.42
N THR A 211 6.29 14.44 -26.95
CA THR A 211 7.46 13.98 -26.19
C THR A 211 7.94 15.08 -25.24
N VAL A 212 8.01 16.33 -25.71
CA VAL A 212 8.37 17.50 -24.88
C VAL A 212 7.33 17.74 -23.79
N GLN A 213 6.04 17.71 -24.13
CA GLN A 213 4.95 17.86 -23.16
C GLN A 213 5.01 16.81 -22.03
N ARG A 214 5.29 15.55 -22.37
CA ARG A 214 5.44 14.48 -21.36
C ARG A 214 6.62 14.73 -20.42
N ARG A 215 7.76 15.19 -20.93
CA ARG A 215 8.94 15.53 -20.12
C ARG A 215 8.64 16.69 -19.17
N MET A 216 8.09 17.78 -19.70
CA MET A 216 7.70 18.92 -18.86
C MET A 216 6.66 18.56 -17.80
N LYS A 217 5.71 17.67 -18.11
CA LYS A 217 4.76 17.18 -17.11
C LYS A 217 5.48 16.48 -15.95
N ILE A 218 6.50 15.68 -16.25
CA ILE A 218 7.32 15.01 -15.23
C ILE A 218 8.07 16.08 -14.41
N TRP A 219 8.81 16.98 -15.06
CA TRP A 219 9.57 18.02 -14.36
C TRP A 219 8.70 18.94 -13.51
N ARG A 220 7.55 19.40 -14.02
CA ARG A 220 6.59 20.19 -13.23
C ARG A 220 6.04 19.42 -12.04
N SER A 221 5.74 18.13 -12.21
CA SER A 221 5.30 17.29 -11.10
C SER A 221 6.41 17.16 -10.04
N THR A 222 7.66 17.03 -10.47
CA THR A 222 8.83 16.95 -9.59
C THR A 222 9.05 18.26 -8.84
N GLN A 223 9.02 19.40 -9.52
CA GLN A 223 9.19 20.73 -8.93
C GLN A 223 8.03 21.06 -7.99
N ALA A 224 6.78 20.78 -8.37
CA ALA A 224 5.62 20.95 -7.50
C ALA A 224 5.71 20.07 -6.24
N ASN A 225 6.18 18.82 -6.38
CA ASN A 225 6.41 17.95 -5.23
C ASN A 225 7.50 18.54 -4.31
N ALA A 226 8.62 19.03 -4.87
CA ALA A 226 9.66 19.69 -4.09
C ALA A 226 9.17 20.95 -3.37
N LEU A 227 8.36 21.80 -4.02
CA LEU A 227 7.80 23.01 -3.40
C LEU A 227 6.82 22.70 -2.27
N VAL A 228 5.96 21.68 -2.45
CA VAL A 228 4.93 21.33 -1.47
C VAL A 228 5.51 20.54 -0.29
N PHE A 229 6.53 19.71 -0.52
CA PHE A 229 7.02 18.75 0.47
C PHE A 229 8.47 18.98 0.94
N GLY A 230 9.21 19.90 0.32
CA GLY A 230 10.54 20.32 0.75
C GLY A 230 11.52 19.15 0.94
N PRO A 231 12.24 19.06 2.08
CA PRO A 231 13.22 18.00 2.34
C PRO A 231 12.62 16.58 2.42
N PHE A 232 11.28 16.45 2.41
CA PHE A 232 10.58 15.17 2.38
C PHE A 232 10.19 14.73 0.95
N ALA A 233 10.54 15.49 -0.08
CA ALA A 233 10.25 15.17 -1.47
C ALA A 233 10.97 13.90 -1.95
N ASP A 234 12.18 13.62 -1.44
CA ASP A 234 12.94 12.42 -1.83
C ASP A 234 12.37 11.13 -1.21
N ALA A 235 11.71 11.20 -0.06
CA ALA A 235 10.98 10.07 0.52
C ALA A 235 9.76 9.64 -0.33
N ALA A 236 9.24 10.54 -1.17
CA ALA A 236 8.23 10.23 -2.18
C ALA A 236 8.83 9.77 -3.52
N ARG A 237 10.15 9.97 -3.75
CA ARG A 237 10.86 9.59 -4.98
C ARG A 237 11.41 8.18 -4.96
N THR A 238 11.67 7.57 -3.79
CA THR A 238 12.21 6.20 -3.75
C THR A 238 11.28 5.17 -4.40
N GLU A 239 9.96 5.46 -4.50
CA GLU A 239 9.02 4.65 -5.29
C GLU A 239 8.94 5.03 -6.79
N ILE A 240 9.50 6.17 -7.21
CA ILE A 240 9.40 6.70 -8.58
C ILE A 240 10.69 6.44 -9.39
N VAL A 241 11.87 6.39 -8.76
CA VAL A 241 13.16 6.27 -9.48
C VAL A 241 13.49 4.84 -9.92
N GLU A 242 13.04 3.79 -9.21
CA GLU A 242 13.07 2.41 -9.75
C GLU A 242 12.14 2.25 -10.97
N VAL A 243 11.24 3.21 -11.21
CA VAL A 243 10.39 3.27 -12.40
C VAL A 243 11.08 3.97 -13.60
N ALA A 244 12.34 4.41 -13.48
CA ALA A 244 13.05 5.15 -14.54
C ALA A 244 14.38 4.56 -15.06
N GLN A 245 14.81 3.38 -14.62
CA GLN A 245 15.83 2.57 -15.33
C GLN A 245 15.18 1.44 -16.12
#